data_AF-D6PJS4-F1
#
_entry.id   AF-D6PJS4-F1
#
_cell.length_a   1.000
_cell.length_b   1.000
_cell.length_c   1.000
_cell.angle_alpha   90.00
_cell.angle_beta   90.00
_cell.angle_gamma   90.00
#
_symmetry.space_group_name_H-M   'P 1'
#
loop_
_entity.id
_entity.type
_entity.pdbx_description
1 polymer ?
#
loop_
_entity_poly.entity_id
_entity_poly.type
_entity_poly.pdbx_seq_one_letter_code
_entity_poly.pdbx_strand_id
1 'polypeptide(L)'
;MWLNLAAKLVPGMIKTGMSIASNRRKTKELESVAELKLAERMANGEVEFKRAVIESHKGDWKDEFCLILISIPLLLLAWSVFSDDPDIQQKIDIFFNKFANLPMFYQALVVGAFSTILGIKGVSTFKKK
;
A
#
# COMPACT_ATOMS: atom_id res chain seq x y z
N MET A 1 41.72 26.85 11.38
CA MET A 1 40.48 26.77 12.19
C MET A 1 39.50 25.67 11.77
N TRP A 2 39.54 25.17 10.52
CA TRP A 2 38.68 24.06 10.04
C TRP A 2 39.14 22.64 10.43
N LEU A 3 40.45 22.40 10.49
CA LEU A 3 41.02 21.09 10.86
C LEU A 3 40.63 20.63 12.29
N ASN A 4 40.50 21.59 13.22
CA ASN A 4 40.10 21.29 14.61
C ASN A 4 38.60 20.98 14.76
N LEU A 5 37.75 21.47 13.85
CA LEU A 5 36.32 21.12 13.82
C LEU A 5 36.12 19.72 13.24
N ALA A 6 36.81 19.38 12.16
CA ALA A 6 36.79 18.05 11.56
C ALA A 6 37.30 17.00 12.56
N ALA A 7 38.42 17.26 13.25
CA ALA A 7 38.98 16.36 14.26
C ALA A 7 38.06 16.10 15.46
N LYS A 8 37.13 17.02 15.79
CA LYS A 8 36.13 16.84 16.86
C LYS A 8 34.88 16.08 16.40
N LEU A 9 34.52 16.17 15.12
CA LEU A 9 33.33 15.51 14.57
C LEU A 9 33.63 14.08 14.07
N VAL A 10 34.84 13.82 13.59
CA VAL A 10 35.29 12.49 13.13
C VAL A 10 35.13 11.39 14.19
N PRO A 11 35.50 11.58 15.48
CA PRO A 11 35.30 10.56 16.52
C PRO A 11 33.82 10.30 16.80
N GLY A 12 32.98 11.35 16.75
CA GLY A 12 31.53 11.25 16.95
C GLY A 12 30.84 10.51 15.80
N MET A 13 31.21 10.80 14.55
CA MET A 13 30.70 10.11 13.37
C MET A 13 31.15 8.65 13.29
N ILE A 14 32.41 8.35 13.62
CA ILE A 14 32.91 6.96 13.66
C ILE A 14 32.22 6.17 14.78
N LYS A 15 32.08 6.76 15.98
CA LYS A 15 31.39 6.13 17.11
C LYS A 15 29.89 5.92 16.83
N THR A 16 29.26 6.86 16.13
CA THR A 16 27.85 6.77 15.72
C THR A 16 27.66 5.77 14.57
N GLY A 17 28.57 5.72 13.60
CA GLY A 17 28.57 4.70 12.54
C GLY A 17 28.77 3.28 13.09
N MET A 18 29.68 3.10 14.04
CA MET A 18 29.90 1.83 14.72
C MET A 18 28.72 1.42 15.61
N SER A 19 28.07 2.35 16.31
CA SER A 19 26.88 2.05 17.11
C SER A 19 25.68 1.69 16.23
N ILE A 20 25.50 2.33 15.08
CA ILE A 20 24.46 1.97 14.10
C ILE A 20 24.73 0.58 13.52
N ALA A 21 25.97 0.26 13.16
CA ALA A 21 26.33 -1.06 12.64
C ALA A 21 26.15 -2.17 13.70
N SER A 22 26.54 -1.90 14.95
CA SER A 22 26.32 -2.81 16.08
C SER A 22 24.82 -3.01 16.37
N ASN A 23 24.04 -1.93 16.34
CA ASN A 23 22.60 -1.99 16.51
C ASN A 23 21.93 -2.80 15.40
N ARG A 24 22.34 -2.65 14.12
CA ARG A 24 21.82 -3.48 13.02
C ARG A 24 22.13 -4.98 13.17
N ARG A 25 23.24 -5.34 13.81
CA ARG A 25 23.56 -6.74 14.12
C ARG A 25 22.66 -7.26 15.24
N LYS A 26 22.52 -6.47 16.31
CA LYS A 26 21.63 -6.80 17.43
C LYS A 26 20.16 -6.89 17.01
N THR A 27 19.69 -6.04 16.10
CA THR A 27 18.32 -6.14 15.58
C THR A 27 18.11 -7.43 14.82
N LYS A 28 19.06 -7.85 13.98
CA LYS A 28 18.98 -9.14 13.26
C LYS A 28 19.00 -10.34 14.21
N GLU A 29 19.81 -10.28 15.26
CA GLU A 29 19.85 -11.33 16.28
C GLU A 29 18.52 -11.40 17.05
N LEU A 30 17.98 -10.27 17.46
CA LEU A 30 16.68 -10.18 18.14
C LEU A 30 15.51 -10.60 17.22
N GLU A 31 15.57 -10.26 15.93
CA GLU A 31 14.63 -10.72 14.91
C GLU A 31 14.66 -12.25 14.80
N SER A 32 15.86 -12.85 14.70
CA SER A 32 16.01 -14.31 14.65
C SER A 32 15.47 -14.98 15.90
N VAL A 33 15.75 -14.43 17.09
CA VAL A 33 15.20 -14.95 18.36
C VAL A 33 13.68 -14.80 18.42
N ALA A 34 13.13 -13.70 17.90
CA ALA A 34 11.69 -13.48 17.84
C ALA A 34 11.02 -14.46 16.86
N GLU A 35 11.65 -14.73 15.71
CA GLU A 35 11.19 -15.72 14.73
C GLU A 35 11.16 -17.13 15.32
N LEU A 36 12.22 -17.53 16.05
CA LEU A 36 12.29 -18.82 16.72
C LEU A 36 11.19 -18.97 17.78
N LYS A 37 11.03 -17.99 18.68
CA LYS A 37 9.96 -18.02 19.70
C LYS A 37 8.57 -18.07 19.08
N LEU A 38 8.38 -17.40 17.96
CA LEU A 38 7.10 -17.40 17.24
C LEU A 38 6.87 -18.74 16.52
N ALA A 39 7.92 -19.38 15.99
CA ALA A 39 7.85 -20.72 15.42
C ALA A 39 7.56 -21.79 16.49
N GLU A 40 8.19 -21.70 17.67
CA GLU A 40 7.90 -22.56 18.83
C GLU A 40 6.43 -22.44 19.26
N ARG A 41 5.90 -21.21 19.35
CA ARG A 41 4.48 -20.97 19.67
C ARG A 41 3.52 -21.50 18.60
N MET A 42 3.90 -21.47 17.33
CA MET A 42 3.13 -22.09 16.26
C MET A 42 3.16 -23.62 16.34
N ALA A 43 4.32 -24.22 16.64
CA ALA A 43 4.46 -25.67 16.80
C ALA A 43 3.67 -26.19 18.01
N ASN A 44 3.61 -25.40 19.09
CA ASN A 44 2.81 -25.69 20.27
C ASN A 44 1.30 -25.42 20.08
N GLY A 45 0.89 -24.88 18.92
CA GLY A 45 -0.52 -24.58 18.63
C GLY A 45 -1.08 -23.36 19.38
N GLU A 46 -0.24 -22.56 20.04
CA GLU A 46 -0.65 -21.34 20.77
C GLU A 46 -0.97 -20.17 19.83
N VAL A 47 -0.46 -20.22 18.59
CA VAL A 47 -0.69 -19.21 17.55
C VAL A 47 -1.22 -19.88 16.30
N GLU A 48 -2.54 -19.83 16.08
CA GLU A 48 -3.15 -20.30 14.85
C GLU A 48 -2.77 -19.41 13.66
N PHE A 49 -2.25 -20.05 12.59
CA PHE A 49 -2.33 -19.82 11.13
C PHE A 49 -2.61 -18.43 10.51
N LYS A 50 -2.57 -17.31 11.25
CA LYS A 50 -2.73 -15.96 10.68
C LYS A 50 -1.53 -15.56 9.82
N ARG A 51 -0.39 -16.25 9.99
CA ARG A 51 0.85 -15.99 9.24
C ARG A 51 0.75 -16.43 7.78
N ALA A 52 0.20 -17.60 7.49
CA ALA A 52 0.02 -18.05 6.10
C ALA A 52 -0.87 -17.09 5.28
N VAL A 53 -1.89 -16.50 5.91
CA VAL A 53 -2.74 -15.48 5.30
C VAL A 53 -1.95 -14.19 5.05
N ILE A 54 -1.22 -13.67 6.05
CA ILE A 54 -0.43 -12.42 5.91
C ILE A 54 0.72 -12.56 4.91
N GLU A 55 1.38 -13.72 4.83
CA GLU A 55 2.44 -13.99 3.85
C GLU A 55 1.87 -14.22 2.44
N SER A 56 0.68 -14.82 2.31
CA SER A 56 -0.01 -14.93 1.02
C SER A 56 -0.42 -13.59 0.40
N HIS A 57 -0.51 -12.53 1.21
CA HIS A 57 -0.78 -11.18 0.72
C HIS A 57 0.48 -10.44 0.22
N LYS A 58 1.70 -10.98 0.45
CA LYS A 58 2.95 -10.40 -0.08
C LYS A 58 3.22 -10.97 -1.48
N GLY A 59 2.68 -10.32 -2.50
CA GLY A 59 2.95 -10.68 -3.90
C GLY A 59 1.72 -11.18 -4.67
N ASP A 60 0.52 -10.77 -4.26
CA ASP A 60 -0.66 -10.98 -5.10
C ASP A 60 -0.57 -10.03 -6.30
N TRP A 61 0.09 -10.47 -7.38
CA TRP A 61 0.08 -9.77 -8.68
C TRP A 61 -1.38 -9.47 -9.10
N LYS A 62 -2.34 -10.30 -8.68
CA LYS A 62 -3.76 -10.02 -8.88
C LYS A 62 -4.18 -8.66 -8.32
N ASP A 63 -3.70 -8.27 -7.15
CA ASP A 63 -4.02 -6.99 -6.51
C ASP A 63 -3.39 -5.82 -7.27
N GLU A 64 -2.10 -5.93 -7.64
CA GLU A 64 -1.41 -4.90 -8.43
C GLU A 64 -2.02 -4.72 -9.83
N PHE A 65 -2.40 -5.82 -10.50
CA PHE A 65 -3.07 -5.79 -11.79
C PHE A 65 -4.46 -5.14 -11.70
N CYS A 66 -5.24 -5.49 -10.67
CA CYS A 66 -6.52 -4.88 -10.40
C CYS A 66 -6.38 -3.38 -10.10
N LEU A 67 -5.35 -2.98 -9.34
CA LEU A 67 -5.05 -1.58 -9.03
C LEU A 67 -4.70 -0.78 -10.30
N ILE A 68 -3.91 -1.35 -11.21
CA ILE A 68 -3.62 -0.74 -12.51
C ILE A 68 -4.92 -0.59 -13.32
N LEU A 69 -5.72 -1.65 -13.44
CA LEU A 69 -6.95 -1.64 -14.23
C LEU A 69 -7.95 -0.58 -13.72
N ILE A 70 -8.02 -0.40 -12.40
CA ILE A 70 -8.81 0.62 -11.72
C ILE A 70 -8.25 2.04 -11.90
N SER A 71 -6.92 2.18 -11.95
CA SER A 71 -6.28 3.49 -12.11
C SER A 71 -6.48 4.09 -13.51
N ILE A 72 -6.69 3.26 -14.54
CA ILE A 72 -6.87 3.71 -15.94
C ILE A 72 -7.99 4.76 -16.09
N PRO A 73 -9.24 4.52 -15.66
CA PRO A 73 -10.31 5.52 -15.77
C PRO A 73 -10.01 6.78 -14.94
N LEU A 74 -9.38 6.66 -13.77
CA LEU A 74 -8.93 7.81 -12.97
C LEU A 74 -7.88 8.66 -13.70
N LEU A 75 -6.92 8.02 -14.37
CA LEU A 75 -5.91 8.70 -15.17
C LEU A 75 -6.51 9.38 -16.40
N LEU A 76 -7.48 8.74 -17.07
CA LEU A 76 -8.19 9.35 -18.19
C LEU A 76 -8.99 10.58 -17.77
N LEU A 77 -9.61 10.56 -16.58
CA LEU A 77 -10.28 11.73 -16.01
C LEU A 77 -9.29 12.85 -15.72
N ALA A 78 -8.18 12.55 -15.05
CA ALA A 78 -7.14 13.53 -14.78
C ALA A 78 -6.60 14.11 -16.10
N TRP A 79 -6.32 13.27 -17.09
CA TRP A 79 -5.86 13.68 -18.41
C TRP A 79 -6.86 14.62 -19.10
N SER A 80 -8.16 14.31 -19.03
CA SER A 80 -9.20 15.16 -19.62
C SER A 80 -9.30 16.56 -19.02
N VAL A 81 -8.93 16.73 -17.76
CA VAL A 81 -8.91 18.05 -17.11
C VAL A 81 -7.75 18.90 -17.62
N PHE A 82 -6.61 18.26 -17.95
CA PHE A 82 -5.41 18.98 -18.42
C PHE A 82 -5.30 19.10 -19.94
N SER A 83 -5.99 18.25 -20.71
CA SER A 83 -5.79 18.15 -22.15
C SER A 83 -6.53 19.21 -22.96
N ASP A 84 -7.45 20.00 -22.38
CA ASP A 84 -8.34 20.98 -23.04
C ASP A 84 -8.99 20.48 -24.36
N ASP A 85 -9.00 19.16 -24.58
CA ASP A 85 -9.43 18.52 -25.81
C ASP A 85 -10.92 18.15 -25.70
N PRO A 86 -11.79 18.77 -26.51
CA PRO A 86 -13.23 18.52 -26.46
C PRO A 86 -13.61 17.07 -26.79
N ASP A 87 -12.81 16.35 -27.58
CA ASP A 87 -13.10 14.97 -27.94
C ASP A 87 -12.92 14.01 -26.75
N ILE A 88 -11.97 14.32 -25.86
CA ILE A 88 -11.70 13.51 -24.65
C ILE A 88 -12.81 13.72 -23.63
N GLN A 89 -13.26 14.96 -23.45
CA GLN A 89 -14.38 15.29 -22.57
C GLN A 89 -15.66 14.57 -23.02
N GLN A 90 -15.95 14.58 -24.32
CA GLN A 90 -17.12 13.90 -24.87
C GLN A 90 -17.09 12.38 -24.61
N LYS A 91 -15.92 11.73 -24.74
CA LYS A 91 -15.78 10.30 -24.45
C LYS A 91 -16.00 9.97 -22.99
N ILE A 92 -15.56 10.85 -22.08
CA ILE A 92 -15.76 10.70 -20.63
C ILE A 92 -17.23 10.89 -20.26
N ASP A 93 -17.89 11.90 -20.83
CA ASP A 93 -19.32 12.13 -20.61
C ASP A 93 -20.15 10.94 -21.08
N ILE A 94 -19.81 10.37 -22.25
CA ILE A 94 -20.46 9.15 -22.76
C ILE A 94 -20.23 7.98 -21.80
N PHE A 95 -19.01 7.82 -21.26
CA PHE A 95 -18.70 6.76 -20.29
C PHE A 95 -19.57 6.88 -19.04
N PHE A 96 -19.62 8.06 -18.41
CA PHE A 96 -20.42 8.27 -17.21
C PHE A 96 -21.91 8.16 -17.47
N ASN A 97 -22.40 8.63 -18.62
CA ASN A 97 -23.80 8.50 -19.01
C ASN A 97 -24.18 7.02 -19.18
N LYS A 98 -23.35 6.22 -19.87
CA LYS A 98 -23.55 4.77 -19.97
C LYS A 98 -23.48 4.09 -18.60
N PHE A 99 -22.53 4.48 -17.74
CA PHE A 99 -22.41 3.94 -16.39
C PHE A 99 -23.63 4.25 -15.52
N ALA A 100 -24.13 5.49 -15.57
CA ALA A 100 -25.32 5.93 -14.84
C ALA A 100 -26.60 5.21 -15.28
N ASN A 101 -26.67 4.78 -16.54
CA ASN A 101 -27.79 3.99 -17.07
C ASN A 101 -27.74 2.50 -16.69
N LEU A 102 -26.65 2.02 -16.06
CA LEU A 102 -26.59 0.64 -15.59
C LEU A 102 -27.51 0.42 -14.38
N PRO A 103 -28.04 -0.80 -14.19
CA PRO A 103 -28.78 -1.15 -12.99
C PRO A 103 -27.99 -0.87 -11.71
N MET A 104 -28.67 -0.39 -10.67
CA MET A 104 -28.05 0.04 -9.40
C MET A 104 -27.18 -1.03 -8.74
N PHE A 105 -27.56 -2.31 -8.83
CA PHE A 105 -26.74 -3.41 -8.28
C PHE A 105 -25.36 -3.50 -8.95
N TYR A 106 -25.28 -3.21 -10.25
CA TYR A 106 -24.03 -3.27 -11.00
C TYR A 106 -23.13 -2.08 -10.66
N GLN A 107 -23.72 -0.88 -10.57
CA GLN A 107 -23.00 0.30 -10.08
C GLN A 107 -22.44 0.07 -8.67
N ALA A 108 -23.23 -0.51 -7.77
CA ALA A 108 -22.81 -0.82 -6.41
C ALA A 108 -21.68 -1.86 -6.36
N LEU A 109 -21.72 -2.90 -7.21
CA LEU A 109 -20.63 -3.88 -7.32
C LEU A 109 -19.34 -3.23 -7.80
N VAL A 110 -19.41 -2.37 -8.82
CA VAL A 110 -18.24 -1.65 -9.34
C VAL A 110 -17.65 -0.73 -8.28
N VAL A 111 -18.47 0.10 -7.62
CA VAL A 111 -18.01 0.98 -6.52
C VAL A 111 -17.47 0.18 -5.33
N GLY A 112 -18.08 -0.96 -5.00
CA GLY A 112 -17.59 -1.88 -3.97
C GLY A 112 -16.22 -2.48 -4.30
N ALA A 113 -16.00 -2.87 -5.56
CA ALA A 113 -14.70 -3.34 -6.04
C ALA A 113 -13.63 -2.24 -5.91
N PHE A 114 -13.93 -1.01 -6.32
CA PHE A 114 -13.04 0.14 -6.12
C PHE A 114 -12.71 0.38 -4.63
N SER A 115 -13.72 0.32 -3.75
CA SER A 115 -13.53 0.55 -2.32
C SER A 115 -12.64 -0.50 -1.66
N THR A 116 -12.85 -1.78 -2.00
CA THR A 116 -12.06 -2.88 -1.45
C THR A 116 -10.59 -2.83 -1.87
N ILE A 117 -10.32 -2.52 -3.13
CA ILE A 117 -8.96 -2.44 -3.69
C ILE A 117 -8.22 -1.20 -3.18
N LEU A 118 -8.90 -0.06 -3.03
CA LEU A 118 -8.29 1.15 -2.45
C LEU A 118 -8.04 1.04 -0.93
N GLY A 119 -8.42 -0.08 -0.29
CA GLY A 119 -8.33 -0.25 1.16
C GLY A 119 -9.22 0.72 1.95
N ILE A 120 -10.08 1.47 1.26
CA ILE A 120 -11.11 2.28 1.87
C ILE A 120 -12.18 1.29 2.31
N LYS A 121 -12.19 0.93 3.60
CA LYS A 121 -13.29 0.14 4.18
C LYS A 121 -14.59 0.79 3.75
N GLY A 122 -15.37 0.05 2.95
CA GLY A 122 -16.63 0.45 2.32
C GLY A 122 -17.27 1.58 3.08
N VAL A 123 -17.22 2.78 2.48
CA VAL A 123 -17.96 3.95 2.92
C VAL A 123 -19.41 3.50 3.02
N SER A 124 -19.84 3.17 4.24
CA SER A 124 -21.17 2.68 4.61
C SER A 124 -22.20 3.82 4.54
N THR A 125 -22.14 4.60 3.46
CA THR A 125 -22.87 5.87 3.30
C THR A 125 -24.11 5.70 2.43
N PHE A 126 -24.42 4.49 1.99
CA PHE A 126 -25.72 4.15 1.41
C PHE A 126 -26.78 3.78 2.45
N LYS A 127 -26.71 4.36 3.66
CA LYS A 127 -27.85 4.37 4.58
C LYS A 127 -28.62 5.68 4.36
N LYS A 128 -29.55 5.65 3.40
CA LYS A 128 -30.60 6.68 3.26
C LYS A 128 -31.31 6.84 4.63
N LYS A 129 -31.37 8.08 5.12
CA LYS A 129 -32.49 8.53 5.94
C LYS A 129 -33.64 8.87 5.01
#